data_AF-A0A3M6HH90-F1
#
_entry.id   AF-A0A3M6HH90-F1
#
_cell.length_a   1.000
_cell.length_b   1.000
_cell.length_c   1.000
_cell.angle_alpha   90.00
_cell.angle_beta   90.00
_cell.angle_gamma   90.00
#
_symmetry.space_group_name_H-M   'P 1'
#
loop_
_entity.id
_entity.type
_entity.pdbx_description
1 polymer ?
#
loop_
_entity_poly.entity_id
_entity_poly.type
_entity_poly.pdbx_seq_one_letter_code
_entity_poly.pdbx_strand_id
1 'polypeptide(L)'
;MPIDLFSPQVATAAQHPIFKMMSEEIYGPERAVLSQWAEGFEDRDRKFVKELQTTFESSFWELYLFAALKEWGLPTDPRHHAPDFVVEGEVPFCLEATIANPTAGGQPAYGFSMAHPPKDFTDFNIESTLRICNSFDAKVRKYRSSYSKLGHVQDKPFVIGIASFDRPHAHFAAGRPIMAALYGLYHDEAATRPGDTHVASYNVTAAPKNAKTNIEVGLFCDDTYADVSAVVYSSLATWGKLRALADNPDALSAYCTLYPNPGNLLPIMRSAMKKDYSEHLMDGLYVLHNPFARHPLPSGLLSHPRLCEVNVAADGELIMTAPDDFLLLRMIKTMKVTDVPEQE
;
A
#
# COMPACT_ATOMS: atom_id res chain seq x y z
N MET A 1 13.70 8.67 23.71
CA MET A 1 12.55 8.02 24.39
C MET A 1 11.66 7.45 23.29
N PRO A 2 11.09 6.25 23.45
CA PRO A 2 10.14 5.71 22.50
C PRO A 2 8.99 6.70 22.28
N ILE A 3 8.51 6.80 21.05
CA ILE A 3 7.33 7.60 20.73
C ILE A 3 6.09 6.93 21.34
N ASP A 4 5.26 7.71 22.03
CA ASP A 4 3.96 7.25 22.50
C ASP A 4 2.89 7.60 21.46
N LEU A 5 2.55 6.60 20.64
CA LEU A 5 1.57 6.75 19.56
C LEU A 5 0.14 6.96 20.06
N PHE A 6 -0.16 6.55 21.29
CA PHE A 6 -1.54 6.42 21.76
C PHE A 6 -1.92 7.44 22.84
N SER A 7 -0.97 8.23 23.32
CA SER A 7 -1.26 9.42 24.14
C SER A 7 -2.13 10.41 23.35
N PRO A 8 -3.39 10.68 23.75
CA PRO A 8 -4.25 11.61 23.03
C PRO A 8 -3.66 13.03 22.98
N GLN A 9 -3.56 13.61 21.79
CA GLN A 9 -3.07 14.97 21.55
C GLN A 9 -4.16 15.89 20.96
N VAL A 10 -5.29 15.32 20.54
CA VAL A 10 -6.45 16.06 20.03
C VAL A 10 -7.73 15.62 20.73
N ALA A 11 -8.75 16.48 20.70
CA ALA A 11 -10.07 16.15 21.23
C ALA A 11 -10.69 14.95 20.49
N THR A 12 -11.46 14.12 21.21
CA THR A 12 -12.10 12.90 20.65
C THR A 12 -12.91 13.16 19.38
N ALA A 13 -13.57 14.32 19.26
CA ALA A 13 -14.32 14.69 18.06
C ALA A 13 -13.42 14.86 16.81
N ALA A 14 -12.17 15.27 17.00
CA ALA A 14 -11.18 15.42 15.94
C ALA A 14 -10.41 14.13 15.64
N GLN A 15 -10.54 13.10 16.49
CA GLN A 15 -9.87 11.82 16.28
C GLN A 15 -10.49 11.03 15.13
N HIS A 16 -9.61 10.46 14.33
CA HIS A 16 -9.90 9.56 13.24
C HIS A 16 -10.71 8.34 13.75
N PRO A 17 -11.74 7.87 13.02
CA PRO A 17 -12.56 6.75 13.47
C PRO A 17 -11.78 5.46 13.76
N ILE A 18 -10.75 5.14 12.95
CA ILE A 18 -9.88 3.99 13.23
C ILE A 18 -9.06 4.20 14.51
N PHE A 19 -8.50 5.39 14.72
CA PHE A 19 -7.75 5.70 15.94
C PHE A 19 -8.64 5.55 17.19
N LYS A 20 -9.86 6.08 17.15
CA LYS A 20 -10.85 5.95 18.25
C LYS A 20 -11.15 4.50 18.57
N MET A 21 -11.48 3.71 17.55
CA MET A 21 -11.76 2.28 17.70
C MET A 21 -10.55 1.57 18.32
N MET A 22 -9.35 1.79 17.79
CA MET A 22 -8.13 1.16 18.26
C MET A 22 -7.75 1.55 19.69
N SER A 23 -8.29 2.64 20.25
CA SER A 23 -8.09 2.99 21.67
C SER A 23 -8.86 2.09 22.64
N GLU A 24 -9.81 1.28 22.18
CA GLU A 24 -10.52 0.30 23.02
C GLU A 24 -9.55 -0.80 23.51
N GLU A 25 -9.71 -1.28 24.75
CA GLU A 25 -8.78 -2.23 25.39
C GLU A 25 -8.56 -3.50 24.58
N ILE A 26 -9.61 -4.01 23.92
CA ILE A 26 -9.60 -5.21 23.09
C ILE A 26 -8.60 -5.16 21.91
N TYR A 27 -8.20 -3.97 21.47
CA TYR A 27 -7.20 -3.79 20.40
C TYR A 27 -5.78 -3.54 20.94
N GLY A 28 -5.53 -3.86 22.21
CA GLY A 28 -4.18 -3.84 22.79
C GLY A 28 -3.13 -4.58 21.95
N PRO A 29 -3.41 -5.80 21.42
CA PRO A 29 -2.49 -6.51 20.53
C PRO A 29 -2.16 -5.75 19.24
N GLU A 30 -3.15 -5.15 18.57
CA GLU A 30 -2.91 -4.33 17.37
C GLU A 30 -2.11 -3.07 17.68
N ARG A 31 -2.35 -2.44 18.85
CA ARG A 31 -1.53 -1.32 19.32
C ARG A 31 -0.08 -1.74 19.57
N ALA A 32 0.15 -2.93 20.11
CA ALA A 32 1.50 -3.45 20.34
C ALA A 32 2.27 -3.61 19.01
N VAL A 33 1.62 -4.07 17.94
CA VAL A 33 2.24 -4.14 16.60
C VAL A 33 2.66 -2.76 16.10
N LEU A 34 1.79 -1.75 16.21
CA LEU A 34 2.15 -0.38 15.81
C LEU A 34 3.28 0.21 16.65
N SER A 35 3.27 -0.02 17.97
CA SER A 35 4.37 0.40 18.84
C SER A 35 5.69 -0.24 18.42
N GLN A 36 5.69 -1.53 18.08
CA GLN A 36 6.86 -2.24 17.58
C GLN A 36 7.35 -1.65 16.24
N TRP A 37 6.43 -1.31 15.33
CA TRP A 37 6.79 -0.64 14.08
C TRP A 37 7.48 0.69 14.34
N ALA A 38 6.98 1.47 15.31
CA ALA A 38 7.54 2.76 15.68
C ALA A 38 8.83 2.70 16.53
N GLU A 39 9.32 1.52 16.91
CA GLU A 39 10.62 1.40 17.60
C GLU A 39 11.75 1.92 16.71
N GLY A 40 12.43 2.98 17.17
CA GLY A 40 13.47 3.69 16.42
C GLY A 40 12.95 4.78 15.49
N PHE A 41 11.64 4.98 15.39
CA PHE A 41 11.05 6.05 14.58
C PHE A 41 11.22 7.40 15.28
N GLU A 42 11.70 8.41 14.54
CA GLU A 42 11.90 9.76 15.08
C GLU A 42 10.81 10.74 14.62
N ASP A 43 9.93 11.14 15.54
CA ASP A 43 8.96 12.22 15.33
C ASP A 43 9.62 13.60 15.50
N ARG A 44 10.40 13.97 14.48
CA ARG A 44 11.32 15.13 14.48
C ARG A 44 10.60 16.46 14.77
N ASP A 45 9.42 16.65 14.20
CA ASP A 45 8.64 17.88 14.32
C ASP A 45 7.50 17.81 15.35
N ARG A 46 7.40 16.66 16.05
CA ARG A 46 6.38 16.36 17.07
C ARG A 46 4.95 16.45 16.52
N LYS A 47 4.76 16.22 15.22
CA LYS A 47 3.44 16.20 14.60
C LYS A 47 2.95 14.79 14.32
N PHE A 48 3.84 13.81 14.22
CA PHE A 48 3.48 12.47 13.79
C PHE A 48 2.36 11.86 14.65
N VAL A 49 2.45 11.96 15.98
CA VAL A 49 1.41 11.42 16.89
C VAL A 49 0.05 12.12 16.67
N LYS A 50 0.06 13.43 16.44
CA LYS A 50 -1.15 14.20 16.14
C LYS A 50 -1.73 13.79 14.78
N GLU A 51 -0.88 13.60 13.78
CA GLU A 51 -1.27 13.19 12.43
C GLU A 51 -1.82 11.75 12.42
N LEU A 52 -1.23 10.82 13.18
CA LEU A 52 -1.79 9.48 13.37
C LEU A 52 -3.22 9.54 13.95
N GLN A 53 -3.49 10.53 14.81
CA GLN A 53 -4.80 10.74 15.40
C GLN A 53 -5.81 11.41 14.47
N THR A 54 -5.39 12.20 13.48
CA THR A 54 -6.31 12.98 12.61
C THR A 54 -6.37 12.50 11.16
N THR A 55 -5.28 11.91 10.66
CA THR A 55 -5.03 11.45 9.29
C THR A 55 -4.33 10.08 9.37
N PHE A 56 -5.11 9.08 9.76
CA PHE A 56 -4.58 7.77 10.14
C PHE A 56 -3.87 7.06 8.97
N GLU A 57 -4.45 7.04 7.78
CA GLU A 57 -3.96 6.26 6.64
C GLU A 57 -2.56 6.67 6.19
N SER A 58 -2.28 7.98 6.12
CA SER A 58 -0.96 8.47 5.70
C SER A 58 0.11 8.14 6.74
N SER A 59 -0.19 8.39 8.01
CA SER A 59 0.72 8.13 9.13
C SER A 59 0.95 6.61 9.31
N PHE A 60 -0.10 5.81 9.12
CA PHE A 60 -0.03 4.35 9.11
C PHE A 60 0.91 3.85 8.00
N TRP A 61 0.76 4.37 6.78
CA TRP A 61 1.59 3.99 5.66
C TRP A 61 3.06 4.35 5.87
N GLU A 62 3.34 5.53 6.42
CA GLU A 62 4.69 5.95 6.79
C GLU A 62 5.32 5.00 7.83
N LEU A 63 4.59 4.65 8.90
CA LEU A 63 5.08 3.65 9.87
C LEU A 63 5.26 2.26 9.28
N TYR A 64 4.38 1.83 8.38
CA TYR A 64 4.51 0.56 7.70
C TYR A 64 5.79 0.52 6.84
N LEU A 65 6.07 1.59 6.09
CA LEU A 65 7.30 1.72 5.31
C LEU A 65 8.55 1.73 6.20
N PHE A 66 8.51 2.41 7.33
CA PHE A 66 9.60 2.36 8.31
C PHE A 66 9.83 0.95 8.85
N ALA A 67 8.76 0.23 9.20
CA ALA A 67 8.85 -1.18 9.60
C ALA A 67 9.41 -2.06 8.47
N ALA A 68 9.02 -1.80 7.21
CA ALA A 68 9.52 -2.51 6.05
C ALA A 68 11.02 -2.25 5.83
N LEU A 69 11.49 -1.01 5.99
CA LEU A 69 12.92 -0.67 5.96
C LEU A 69 13.72 -1.42 7.02
N LYS A 70 13.18 -1.55 8.25
CA LYS A 70 13.80 -2.37 9.30
C LYS A 70 13.88 -3.86 8.91
N GLU A 71 12.83 -4.40 8.32
CA GLU A 71 12.76 -5.79 7.86
C GLU A 71 13.76 -6.08 6.73
N TRP A 72 13.99 -5.12 5.83
CA TRP A 72 15.08 -5.20 4.82
C TRP A 72 16.48 -4.99 5.43
N GLY A 73 16.59 -4.65 6.71
CA GLY A 73 17.87 -4.33 7.35
C GLY A 73 18.47 -2.99 6.88
N LEU A 74 17.64 -2.06 6.41
CA LEU A 74 18.05 -0.79 5.82
C LEU A 74 17.89 0.36 6.83
N PRO A 75 19.00 0.88 7.38
CA PRO A 75 18.95 1.96 8.36
C PRO A 75 18.55 3.29 7.71
N THR A 76 17.81 4.10 8.46
CA THR A 76 17.39 5.44 8.03
C THR A 76 18.16 6.52 8.78
N ASP A 77 18.56 7.59 8.09
CA ASP A 77 19.15 8.78 8.69
C ASP A 77 18.07 9.73 9.26
N PRO A 78 18.00 9.91 10.59
CA PRO A 78 17.03 10.79 11.22
C PRO A 78 17.35 12.30 11.07
N ARG A 79 18.48 12.71 10.49
CA ARG A 79 18.89 14.13 10.48
C ARG A 79 18.12 14.99 9.47
N HIS A 80 17.47 14.37 8.49
CA HIS A 80 16.84 15.06 7.36
C HIS A 80 15.32 15.03 7.45
N HIS A 81 14.65 16.19 7.33
CA HIS A 81 13.20 16.31 7.46
C HIS A 81 12.41 15.92 6.20
N ALA A 82 13.08 15.73 5.07
CA ALA A 82 12.47 15.36 3.79
C ALA A 82 13.56 14.82 2.85
N PRO A 83 13.28 13.83 1.97
CA PRO A 83 12.07 13.00 1.93
C PRO A 83 11.81 12.25 3.24
N ASP A 84 10.62 11.65 3.39
CA ASP A 84 10.20 11.01 4.64
C ASP A 84 11.30 10.10 5.23
N PHE A 85 11.96 9.32 4.37
CA PHE A 85 13.13 8.50 4.73
C PHE A 85 14.34 8.79 3.83
N VAL A 86 15.49 8.97 4.48
CA VAL A 86 16.81 8.93 3.83
C VAL A 86 17.45 7.63 4.27
N VAL A 87 17.63 6.69 3.34
CA VAL A 87 18.17 5.36 3.63
C VAL A 87 19.68 5.39 3.43
N GLU A 88 20.41 4.92 4.44
CA GLU A 88 21.85 4.75 4.42
C GLU A 88 22.23 3.31 4.04
N GLY A 89 23.50 3.09 3.75
CA GLY A 89 24.03 1.76 3.40
C GLY A 89 24.98 1.83 2.20
N GLU A 90 25.27 0.66 1.63
CA GLU A 90 26.11 0.54 0.43
C GLU A 90 25.48 1.25 -0.78
N VAL A 91 24.16 1.16 -0.91
CA VAL A 91 23.38 1.86 -1.93
C VAL A 91 22.40 2.81 -1.23
N PRO A 92 22.78 4.06 -0.96
CA PRO A 92 21.90 5.02 -0.31
C PRO A 92 20.80 5.47 -1.28
N PHE A 93 19.58 5.63 -0.78
CA PHE A 93 18.45 6.14 -1.56
C PHE A 93 17.51 6.97 -0.68
N CYS A 94 16.56 7.66 -1.30
CA CYS A 94 15.50 8.37 -0.58
C CYS A 94 14.15 7.72 -0.86
N LEU A 95 13.29 7.64 0.14
CA LEU A 95 11.93 7.11 0.04
C LEU A 95 10.93 8.14 0.53
N GLU A 96 9.96 8.46 -0.30
CA GLU A 96 8.86 9.39 0.01
C GLU A 96 7.52 8.65 0.03
N ALA A 97 6.79 8.75 1.13
CA ALA A 97 5.51 8.12 1.34
C ALA A 97 4.35 8.96 0.77
N THR A 98 3.37 8.28 0.19
CA THR A 98 2.10 8.86 -0.22
C THR A 98 0.99 7.81 -0.24
N ILE A 99 -0.25 8.27 -0.20
CA ILE A 99 -1.42 7.41 -0.37
C ILE A 99 -2.24 7.89 -1.56
N ALA A 100 -2.86 6.96 -2.27
CA ALA A 100 -3.94 7.26 -3.19
C ALA A 100 -5.18 7.60 -2.37
N ASN A 101 -5.49 8.89 -2.26
CA ASN A 101 -6.59 9.40 -1.44
C ASN A 101 -7.94 9.41 -2.18
N PRO A 102 -9.07 9.43 -1.44
CA PRO A 102 -10.38 9.66 -2.00
C PRO A 102 -10.50 10.98 -2.75
N THR A 103 -11.49 11.08 -3.63
CA THR A 103 -11.79 12.35 -4.32
C THR A 103 -12.19 13.39 -3.29
N ALA A 104 -12.04 14.67 -3.61
CA ALA A 104 -12.60 15.70 -2.76
C ALA A 104 -14.11 15.46 -2.62
N GLY A 105 -14.60 15.26 -1.40
CA GLY A 105 -15.98 14.86 -1.10
C GLY A 105 -16.31 13.38 -1.36
N GLY A 106 -15.31 12.57 -1.74
CA GLY A 106 -15.43 11.12 -1.87
C GLY A 106 -15.55 10.42 -0.53
N GLN A 107 -15.98 9.15 -0.57
CA GLN A 107 -16.11 8.33 0.62
C GLN A 107 -14.72 7.89 1.14
N PRO A 108 -14.50 7.87 2.46
CA PRO A 108 -13.24 7.41 3.02
C PRO A 108 -13.01 5.91 2.80
N ALA A 109 -11.79 5.42 3.04
CA ALA A 109 -11.45 3.99 2.92
C ALA A 109 -11.91 3.13 4.11
N TYR A 110 -12.59 3.71 5.10
CA TYR A 110 -12.98 3.04 6.35
C TYR A 110 -14.46 3.18 6.67
N GLY A 111 -15.01 2.28 7.49
CA GLY A 111 -16.38 2.39 8.01
C GLY A 111 -17.47 1.80 7.11
N PHE A 112 -17.12 0.93 6.17
CA PHE A 112 -18.07 0.34 5.22
C PHE A 112 -18.30 -1.15 5.45
N SER A 113 -19.55 -1.57 5.29
CA SER A 113 -19.93 -2.99 5.29
C SER A 113 -19.53 -3.65 3.96
N MET A 114 -19.20 -4.94 4.00
CA MET A 114 -19.04 -5.77 2.79
C MET A 114 -20.37 -6.03 2.04
N ALA A 115 -21.50 -5.50 2.53
CA ALA A 115 -22.81 -5.62 1.87
C ALA A 115 -22.88 -4.96 0.48
N HIS A 116 -21.93 -4.07 0.15
CA HIS A 116 -21.90 -3.35 -1.12
C HIS A 116 -20.51 -3.48 -1.77
N PRO A 117 -20.15 -4.66 -2.31
CA PRO A 117 -18.91 -4.81 -3.07
C PRO A 117 -18.97 -3.98 -4.36
N PRO A 118 -17.81 -3.65 -4.97
CA PRO A 118 -17.75 -3.06 -6.31
C PRO A 118 -18.57 -3.91 -7.30
N LYS A 119 -19.41 -3.24 -8.09
CA LYS A 119 -20.26 -3.92 -9.09
C LYS A 119 -19.59 -4.04 -10.45
N ASP A 120 -18.74 -3.08 -10.77
CA ASP A 120 -17.98 -3.00 -12.00
C ASP A 120 -16.51 -2.87 -11.65
N PHE A 121 -15.74 -3.94 -11.90
CA PHE A 121 -14.31 -3.97 -11.64
C PHE A 121 -13.49 -3.21 -12.68
N THR A 122 -14.03 -2.99 -13.89
CA THR A 122 -13.37 -2.17 -14.92
C THR A 122 -13.30 -0.72 -14.48
N ASP A 123 -14.45 -0.11 -14.18
CA ASP A 123 -14.50 1.27 -13.70
C ASP A 123 -13.75 1.43 -12.37
N PHE A 124 -13.88 0.45 -11.48
CA PHE A 124 -13.17 0.43 -10.20
C PHE A 124 -11.64 0.47 -10.38
N ASN A 125 -11.09 -0.41 -11.23
CA ASN A 125 -9.66 -0.49 -11.51
C ASN A 125 -9.16 0.77 -12.22
N ILE A 126 -9.91 1.30 -13.19
CA ILE A 126 -9.59 2.55 -13.89
C ILE A 126 -9.48 3.69 -12.89
N GLU A 127 -10.50 3.91 -12.06
CA GLU A 127 -10.48 5.03 -11.13
C GLU A 127 -9.36 4.91 -10.07
N SER A 128 -9.08 3.70 -9.56
CA SER A 128 -7.94 3.47 -8.67
C SER A 128 -6.60 3.74 -9.37
N THR A 129 -6.47 3.38 -10.66
CA THR A 129 -5.27 3.66 -11.48
C THR A 129 -5.04 5.17 -11.55
N LEU A 130 -6.10 5.93 -11.85
CA LEU A 130 -6.04 7.39 -11.90
C LEU A 130 -5.64 8.01 -10.56
N ARG A 131 -6.05 7.43 -9.43
CA ARG A 131 -5.64 7.94 -8.11
C ARG A 131 -4.18 7.69 -7.83
N ILE A 132 -3.67 6.52 -8.21
CA ILE A 132 -2.24 6.21 -8.11
C ILE A 132 -1.43 7.20 -8.96
N CYS A 133 -1.81 7.41 -10.24
CA CYS A 133 -1.11 8.38 -11.11
C CYS A 133 -1.09 9.79 -10.50
N ASN A 134 -2.22 10.26 -9.94
CA ASN A 134 -2.29 11.58 -9.31
C ASN A 134 -1.35 11.71 -8.10
N SER A 135 -1.30 10.70 -7.23
CA SER A 135 -0.41 10.71 -6.06
C SER A 135 1.07 10.63 -6.46
N PHE A 136 1.39 9.77 -7.42
CA PHE A 136 2.72 9.66 -8.01
C PHE A 136 3.18 11.00 -8.59
N ASP A 137 2.37 11.62 -9.45
CA ASP A 137 2.65 12.91 -10.07
C ASP A 137 2.88 14.03 -9.06
N ALA A 138 2.10 14.04 -7.97
CA ALA A 138 2.26 15.01 -6.90
C ALA A 138 3.65 14.90 -6.25
N LYS A 139 4.13 13.67 -6.02
CA LYS A 139 5.46 13.43 -5.43
C LYS A 139 6.58 13.71 -6.42
N VAL A 140 6.43 13.38 -7.70
CA VAL A 140 7.39 13.79 -8.74
C VAL A 140 7.51 15.32 -8.82
N ARG A 141 6.38 16.04 -8.84
CA ARG A 141 6.40 17.51 -8.80
C ARG A 141 7.09 18.05 -7.55
N LYS A 142 6.85 17.45 -6.39
CA LYS A 142 7.51 17.82 -5.13
C LYS A 142 9.02 17.55 -5.19
N TYR A 143 9.44 16.42 -5.74
CA TYR A 143 10.84 16.11 -5.97
C TYR A 143 11.53 17.15 -6.87
N ARG A 144 10.96 17.40 -8.05
CA ARG A 144 11.50 18.36 -9.04
C ARG A 144 11.56 19.80 -8.52
N SER A 145 10.54 20.23 -7.77
CA SER A 145 10.46 21.60 -7.25
C SER A 145 11.26 21.83 -5.96
N SER A 146 11.46 20.78 -5.15
CA SER A 146 11.97 20.89 -3.78
C SER A 146 13.11 19.90 -3.50
N TYR A 147 12.84 18.59 -3.47
CA TYR A 147 13.77 17.61 -2.88
C TYR A 147 15.06 17.44 -3.68
N SER A 148 15.01 17.54 -5.00
CA SER A 148 16.19 17.46 -5.90
C SER A 148 17.26 18.52 -5.64
N LYS A 149 16.94 19.58 -4.88
CA LYS A 149 17.86 20.65 -4.49
C LYS A 149 18.57 20.38 -3.16
N LEU A 150 18.20 19.31 -2.46
CA LEU A 150 18.76 18.95 -1.17
C LEU A 150 20.01 18.08 -1.37
N GLY A 151 21.12 18.45 -0.74
CA GLY A 151 22.41 17.75 -0.94
C GLY A 151 22.37 16.27 -0.54
N HIS A 152 21.53 15.88 0.43
CA HIS A 152 21.36 14.49 0.83
C HIS A 152 20.45 13.67 -0.11
N VAL A 153 19.82 14.29 -1.11
CA VAL A 153 18.94 13.65 -2.12
C VAL A 153 19.61 13.55 -3.49
N GLN A 154 20.49 14.52 -3.81
CA GLN A 154 21.16 14.59 -5.10
C GLN A 154 21.93 13.30 -5.43
N ASP A 155 21.88 12.93 -6.71
CA ASP A 155 22.59 11.78 -7.29
C ASP A 155 22.26 10.42 -6.67
N LYS A 156 21.11 10.30 -5.98
CA LYS A 156 20.64 9.06 -5.37
C LYS A 156 19.35 8.57 -6.03
N PRO A 157 19.08 7.26 -5.97
CA PRO A 157 17.76 6.73 -6.32
C PRO A 157 16.66 7.38 -5.47
N PHE A 158 15.54 7.71 -6.11
CA PHE A 158 14.36 8.26 -5.45
C PHE A 158 13.19 7.28 -5.61
N VAL A 159 12.74 6.75 -4.49
CA VAL A 159 11.68 5.75 -4.39
C VAL A 159 10.41 6.41 -3.88
N ILE A 160 9.26 6.09 -4.48
CA ILE A 160 7.96 6.53 -3.97
C ILE A 160 7.25 5.33 -3.34
N GLY A 161 6.90 5.43 -2.07
CA GLY A 161 6.03 4.48 -1.40
C GLY A 161 4.56 4.87 -1.58
N ILE A 162 3.74 4.05 -2.25
CA ILE A 162 2.32 4.32 -2.50
C ILE A 162 1.43 3.25 -1.85
N ALA A 163 0.44 3.65 -1.07
CA ALA A 163 -0.63 2.75 -0.63
C ALA A 163 -2.03 3.20 -1.11
N SER A 164 -2.91 2.23 -1.38
CA SER A 164 -4.26 2.49 -1.87
C SER A 164 -5.27 2.67 -0.73
N PHE A 165 -5.83 3.87 -0.62
CA PHE A 165 -6.90 4.24 0.33
C PHE A 165 -7.98 5.10 -0.36
N ASP A 166 -8.19 4.92 -1.66
CA ASP A 166 -8.92 5.87 -2.49
C ASP A 166 -10.45 5.80 -2.34
N ARG A 167 -10.96 4.75 -1.68
CA ARG A 167 -12.39 4.46 -1.58
C ARG A 167 -12.66 3.31 -0.60
N PRO A 168 -13.93 3.07 -0.24
CA PRO A 168 -14.33 1.82 0.40
C PRO A 168 -13.88 0.62 -0.42
N HIS A 169 -13.31 -0.39 0.23
CA HIS A 169 -12.83 -1.61 -0.41
C HIS A 169 -11.67 -1.42 -1.40
N ALA A 170 -10.92 -0.31 -1.33
CA ALA A 170 -9.77 -0.03 -2.21
C ALA A 170 -8.81 -1.22 -2.43
N HIS A 171 -8.61 -2.03 -1.39
CA HIS A 171 -7.79 -3.24 -1.43
C HIS A 171 -8.23 -4.29 -2.47
N PHE A 172 -9.50 -4.30 -2.90
CA PHE A 172 -10.02 -5.23 -3.91
C PHE A 172 -9.37 -5.05 -5.29
N ALA A 173 -8.75 -3.90 -5.55
CA ALA A 173 -8.05 -3.66 -6.80
C ALA A 173 -6.75 -4.51 -6.90
N ALA A 174 -6.24 -5.00 -5.76
CA ALA A 174 -5.01 -5.77 -5.67
C ALA A 174 -3.85 -5.04 -6.41
N GLY A 175 -3.08 -5.77 -7.23
CA GLY A 175 -2.01 -5.19 -8.06
C GLY A 175 -2.49 -4.62 -9.39
N ARG A 176 -3.77 -4.72 -9.77
CA ARG A 176 -4.23 -4.33 -11.12
C ARG A 176 -3.96 -2.86 -11.42
N PRO A 177 -4.30 -1.89 -10.55
CA PRO A 177 -4.14 -0.49 -10.88
C PRO A 177 -2.69 -0.01 -10.91
N ILE A 178 -1.82 -0.57 -10.06
CA ILE A 178 -0.41 -0.16 -10.04
C ILE A 178 0.32 -0.65 -11.29
N MET A 179 -0.01 -1.85 -11.79
CA MET A 179 0.55 -2.38 -13.03
C MET A 179 0.13 -1.55 -14.24
N ALA A 180 -1.16 -1.16 -14.30
CA ALA A 180 -1.64 -0.26 -15.34
C ALA A 180 -0.96 1.12 -15.23
N ALA A 181 -0.91 1.71 -14.04
CA ALA A 181 -0.32 3.02 -13.81
C ALA A 181 1.16 3.07 -14.25
N LEU A 182 1.97 2.12 -13.80
CA LEU A 182 3.42 2.16 -14.03
C LEU A 182 3.84 1.57 -15.38
N TYR A 183 3.22 0.47 -15.82
CA TYR A 183 3.69 -0.27 -16.99
C TYR A 183 2.68 -0.32 -18.15
N GLY A 184 1.51 0.32 -18.00
CA GLY A 184 0.46 0.28 -19.01
C GLY A 184 -0.17 -1.10 -19.16
N LEU A 185 0.13 -2.07 -18.30
CA LEU A 185 -0.44 -3.41 -18.38
C LEU A 185 -1.86 -3.39 -17.81
N TYR A 186 -2.86 -3.38 -18.69
CA TYR A 186 -4.27 -3.44 -18.31
C TYR A 186 -4.77 -4.89 -18.31
N HIS A 187 -5.55 -5.23 -17.29
CA HIS A 187 -6.25 -6.50 -17.18
C HIS A 187 -7.74 -6.25 -17.36
N ASP A 188 -8.31 -6.91 -18.36
CA ASP A 188 -9.69 -6.73 -18.81
C ASP A 188 -10.54 -7.92 -18.36
N GLU A 189 -11.12 -7.81 -17.17
CA GLU A 189 -12.00 -8.86 -16.65
C GLU A 189 -13.25 -9.04 -17.52
N ALA A 190 -13.75 -7.99 -18.17
CA ALA A 190 -14.94 -8.03 -19.02
C ALA A 190 -14.70 -8.76 -20.35
N ALA A 191 -13.48 -8.68 -20.89
CA ALA A 191 -13.08 -9.40 -22.09
C ALA A 191 -12.71 -10.88 -21.85
N THR A 192 -12.61 -11.31 -20.58
CA THR A 192 -12.23 -12.68 -20.21
C THR A 192 -13.41 -13.63 -20.39
N ARG A 193 -13.21 -14.75 -21.10
CA ARG A 193 -14.26 -15.69 -21.50
C ARG A 193 -14.33 -16.93 -20.61
N PRO A 194 -15.50 -17.59 -20.50
CA PRO A 194 -15.58 -18.91 -19.90
C PRO A 194 -14.63 -19.90 -20.59
N GLY A 195 -13.75 -20.54 -19.81
CA GLY A 195 -12.74 -21.48 -20.30
C GLY A 195 -11.33 -20.88 -20.46
N ASP A 196 -11.18 -19.55 -20.35
CA ASP A 196 -9.86 -18.93 -20.31
C ASP A 196 -9.12 -19.32 -19.02
N THR A 197 -7.80 -19.45 -19.13
CA THR A 197 -6.92 -19.79 -18.00
C THR A 197 -6.28 -18.57 -17.35
N HIS A 198 -6.43 -17.39 -17.97
CA HIS A 198 -5.85 -16.12 -17.54
C HIS A 198 -6.80 -14.96 -17.90
N VAL A 199 -6.71 -13.85 -17.16
CA VAL A 199 -7.45 -12.62 -17.49
C VAL A 199 -6.88 -12.03 -18.78
N ALA A 200 -7.76 -11.65 -19.72
CA ALA A 200 -7.36 -10.96 -20.94
C ALA A 200 -6.56 -9.70 -20.58
N SER A 201 -5.36 -9.53 -21.14
CA SER A 201 -4.45 -8.45 -20.76
C SER A 201 -3.80 -7.83 -21.99
N TYR A 202 -3.64 -6.51 -22.00
CA TYR A 202 -3.02 -5.79 -23.11
C TYR A 202 -2.44 -4.46 -22.63
N ASN A 203 -1.51 -3.92 -23.41
CA ASN A 203 -0.88 -2.64 -23.09
C ASN A 203 -1.81 -1.48 -23.48
N VAL A 204 -1.89 -0.50 -22.59
CA VAL A 204 -2.60 0.77 -22.79
C VAL A 204 -1.65 1.92 -22.47
N THR A 205 -1.82 3.04 -23.16
CA THR A 205 -1.04 4.27 -22.92
C THR A 205 -1.84 5.32 -22.14
N ALA A 206 -3.14 5.12 -21.99
CA ALA A 206 -4.00 6.03 -21.23
C ALA A 206 -5.23 5.32 -20.65
N ALA A 207 -5.74 5.88 -19.55
CA ALA A 207 -6.99 5.46 -18.91
C ALA A 207 -8.03 6.60 -18.94
N PRO A 208 -9.33 6.30 -19.18
CA PRO A 208 -10.36 7.33 -19.28
C PRO A 208 -10.71 7.89 -17.90
N LYS A 209 -10.56 9.20 -17.71
CA LYS A 209 -11.06 9.92 -16.52
C LYS A 209 -12.53 10.31 -16.68
N ASN A 210 -12.93 10.63 -17.90
CA ASN A 210 -14.29 10.87 -18.33
C ASN A 210 -14.35 10.75 -19.86
N ALA A 211 -15.53 10.87 -20.45
CA ALA A 211 -15.74 10.73 -21.90
C ALA A 211 -14.88 11.66 -22.81
N LYS A 212 -14.26 12.72 -22.25
CA LYS A 212 -13.46 13.70 -23.00
C LYS A 212 -12.02 13.82 -22.52
N THR A 213 -11.64 13.12 -21.46
CA THR A 213 -10.32 13.27 -20.83
C THR A 213 -9.75 11.91 -20.51
N ASN A 214 -8.59 11.64 -21.10
CA ASN A 214 -7.76 10.50 -20.74
C ASN A 214 -6.56 10.99 -19.94
N ILE A 215 -6.08 10.15 -19.04
CA ILE A 215 -4.85 10.37 -18.27
C ILE A 215 -3.86 9.32 -18.72
N GLU A 216 -2.63 9.75 -18.99
CA GLU A 216 -1.55 8.86 -19.41
C GLU A 216 -1.22 7.85 -18.29
N VAL A 217 -0.93 6.63 -18.71
CA VAL A 217 -0.47 5.53 -17.86
C VAL A 217 0.73 4.88 -18.55
N GLY A 218 1.39 3.93 -17.89
CA GLY A 218 2.71 3.49 -18.34
C GLY A 218 3.79 4.49 -17.96
N LEU A 219 3.73 5.00 -16.73
CA LEU A 219 4.64 6.04 -16.21
C LEU A 219 6.13 5.61 -16.24
N PHE A 220 6.42 4.31 -16.35
CA PHE A 220 7.75 3.70 -16.48
C PHE A 220 7.99 3.09 -17.88
N CYS A 221 7.23 3.51 -18.89
CA CYS A 221 7.40 3.07 -20.29
C CYS A 221 8.30 3.99 -21.12
N ASP A 222 8.73 5.14 -20.57
CA ASP A 222 9.70 6.05 -21.17
C ASP A 222 10.46 6.87 -20.10
N ASP A 223 11.30 7.81 -20.53
CA ASP A 223 12.17 8.62 -19.66
C ASP A 223 11.50 9.87 -19.05
N THR A 224 10.19 10.09 -19.28
CA THR A 224 9.43 11.22 -18.73
C THR A 224 9.50 11.28 -17.21
N TYR A 225 9.59 10.11 -16.55
CA TYR A 225 9.70 9.98 -15.10
C TYR A 225 11.03 9.37 -14.64
N ALA A 226 12.11 9.61 -15.39
CA ALA A 226 13.46 9.16 -15.04
C ALA A 226 13.96 9.65 -13.65
N ASP A 227 13.28 10.61 -13.02
CA ASP A 227 13.55 11.05 -11.65
C ASP A 227 13.20 9.99 -10.59
N VAL A 228 12.29 9.05 -10.89
CA VAL A 228 11.84 8.02 -9.96
C VAL A 228 12.48 6.69 -10.32
N SER A 229 13.11 6.06 -9.34
CA SER A 229 13.87 4.82 -9.52
C SER A 229 13.02 3.57 -9.38
N ALA A 230 12.10 3.59 -8.42
CA ALA A 230 11.17 2.50 -8.15
C ALA A 230 9.95 3.01 -7.38
N VAL A 231 8.91 2.18 -7.34
CA VAL A 231 7.75 2.36 -6.47
C VAL A 231 7.64 1.17 -5.52
N VAL A 232 7.44 1.44 -4.24
CA VAL A 232 7.01 0.42 -3.26
C VAL A 232 5.51 0.56 -3.10
N TYR A 233 4.74 -0.49 -3.38
CA TYR A 233 3.28 -0.42 -3.41
C TYR A 233 2.61 -1.47 -2.55
N SER A 234 1.56 -1.07 -1.82
CA SER A 234 0.66 -2.03 -1.17
C SER A 234 -0.81 -1.60 -1.24
N SER A 235 -1.68 -2.54 -1.59
CA SER A 235 -3.13 -2.42 -1.37
C SER A 235 -3.57 -3.08 -0.06
N LEU A 236 -2.67 -3.80 0.64
CA LEU A 236 -2.98 -4.60 1.82
C LEU A 236 -2.36 -4.07 3.11
N ALA A 237 -1.49 -3.05 3.06
CA ALA A 237 -1.01 -2.30 4.22
C ALA A 237 -2.14 -1.39 4.77
N THR A 238 -3.15 -2.02 5.38
CA THR A 238 -4.30 -1.34 5.99
C THR A 238 -4.48 -1.80 7.45
N TRP A 239 -5.53 -1.34 8.13
CA TRP A 239 -5.94 -1.89 9.43
C TRP A 239 -5.98 -3.43 9.45
N GLY A 240 -6.36 -4.07 8.33
CA GLY A 240 -6.36 -5.52 8.25
C GLY A 240 -4.99 -6.17 8.40
N LYS A 241 -3.90 -5.47 8.02
CA LYS A 241 -2.53 -5.97 8.21
C LYS A 241 -2.15 -6.00 9.69
N LEU A 242 -2.52 -4.96 10.45
CA LEU A 242 -2.31 -4.96 11.91
C LEU A 242 -3.02 -6.14 12.56
N ARG A 243 -4.29 -6.35 12.22
CA ARG A 243 -5.05 -7.46 12.79
C ARG A 243 -4.48 -8.83 12.43
N ALA A 244 -3.98 -8.97 11.20
CA ALA A 244 -3.32 -10.19 10.75
C ALA A 244 -2.03 -10.48 11.55
N LEU A 245 -1.24 -9.45 11.86
CA LEU A 245 0.03 -9.57 12.59
C LEU A 245 -0.12 -9.60 14.11
N ALA A 246 -1.19 -9.02 14.64
CA ALA A 246 -1.42 -8.95 16.08
C ALA A 246 -1.52 -10.34 16.70
N ASP A 247 -0.87 -10.54 17.84
CA ASP A 247 -1.01 -11.75 18.64
C ASP A 247 -2.31 -11.68 19.46
N ASN A 248 -3.42 -12.02 18.79
CA ASN A 248 -4.77 -11.97 19.35
C ASN A 248 -5.59 -13.19 18.91
N PRO A 249 -5.23 -14.41 19.35
CA PRO A 249 -5.86 -15.65 18.88
C PRO A 249 -7.37 -15.71 19.17
N ASP A 250 -7.81 -15.04 20.25
CA ASP A 250 -9.21 -15.00 20.68
C ASP A 250 -10.06 -13.98 19.92
N ALA A 251 -9.46 -13.16 19.06
CA ALA A 251 -10.22 -12.23 18.24
C ALA A 251 -11.19 -12.99 17.32
N LEU A 252 -12.48 -12.66 17.44
CA LEU A 252 -13.56 -13.20 16.62
C LEU A 252 -13.54 -12.63 15.19
N SER A 253 -12.47 -12.96 14.47
CA SER A 253 -12.26 -12.58 13.08
C SER A 253 -11.93 -13.77 12.20
N ALA A 254 -12.57 -13.79 11.03
CA ALA A 254 -12.32 -14.74 9.97
C ALA A 254 -11.62 -14.02 8.80
N TYR A 255 -10.57 -14.64 8.31
CA TYR A 255 -9.75 -14.18 7.20
C TYR A 255 -10.08 -15.03 5.98
N CYS A 256 -10.32 -14.36 4.85
CA CYS A 256 -10.41 -14.99 3.54
C CYS A 256 -9.31 -14.39 2.66
N THR A 257 -8.40 -15.23 2.18
CA THR A 257 -7.23 -14.81 1.41
C THR A 257 -7.20 -15.45 0.04
N LEU A 258 -6.70 -14.70 -0.94
CA LEU A 258 -6.57 -15.13 -2.33
C LEU A 258 -5.08 -15.18 -2.71
N TYR A 259 -4.68 -16.26 -3.36
CA TYR A 259 -3.31 -16.52 -3.83
C TYR A 259 -3.30 -16.87 -5.33
N PRO A 260 -2.16 -16.70 -6.02
CA PRO A 260 -2.00 -17.11 -7.41
C PRO A 260 -2.39 -18.58 -7.61
N ASN A 261 -2.96 -18.86 -8.78
CA ASN A 261 -3.29 -20.22 -9.20
C ASN A 261 -2.85 -20.40 -10.67
N PRO A 262 -1.55 -20.60 -10.92
CA PRO A 262 -1.02 -20.67 -12.28
C PRO A 262 -1.81 -21.65 -13.16
N GLY A 263 -2.22 -21.19 -14.35
CA GLY A 263 -3.04 -21.99 -15.28
C GLY A 263 -4.54 -22.02 -14.98
N ASN A 264 -5.01 -21.30 -13.96
CA ASN A 264 -6.43 -21.17 -13.64
C ASN A 264 -6.83 -19.71 -13.44
N LEU A 265 -8.02 -19.36 -13.94
CA LEU A 265 -8.57 -18.00 -13.78
C LEU A 265 -8.95 -17.69 -12.33
N LEU A 266 -9.43 -18.69 -11.59
CA LEU A 266 -9.85 -18.52 -10.20
C LEU A 266 -8.64 -18.67 -9.25
N PRO A 267 -8.40 -17.70 -8.35
CA PRO A 267 -7.32 -17.79 -7.39
C PRO A 267 -7.56 -18.91 -6.37
N ILE A 268 -6.48 -19.38 -5.74
CA ILE A 268 -6.59 -20.27 -4.59
C ILE A 268 -7.18 -19.45 -3.44
N MET A 269 -8.36 -19.83 -2.97
CA MET A 269 -9.01 -19.20 -1.82
C MET A 269 -8.76 -20.03 -0.57
N ARG A 270 -8.26 -19.38 0.49
CA ARG A 270 -8.12 -20.00 1.83
C ARG A 270 -8.95 -19.23 2.83
N SER A 271 -9.37 -19.92 3.89
CA SER A 271 -10.10 -19.30 4.99
C SER A 271 -9.60 -19.83 6.33
N ALA A 272 -9.42 -18.94 7.29
CA ALA A 272 -8.94 -19.27 8.62
C ALA A 272 -9.52 -18.31 9.67
N MET A 273 -9.72 -18.80 10.89
CA MET A 273 -9.97 -17.94 12.05
C MET A 273 -8.66 -17.32 12.52
N LYS A 274 -8.71 -16.19 13.24
CA LYS A 274 -7.50 -15.50 13.70
C LYS A 274 -6.50 -16.42 14.42
N LYS A 275 -6.95 -17.31 15.30
CA LYS A 275 -6.08 -18.29 15.98
C LYS A 275 -5.23 -19.18 15.05
N ASP A 276 -5.68 -19.39 13.82
CA ASP A 276 -5.04 -20.23 12.82
C ASP A 276 -4.46 -19.39 11.66
N TYR A 277 -4.45 -18.06 11.79
CA TYR A 277 -4.08 -17.13 10.74
C TYR A 277 -2.99 -16.14 11.18
N SER A 278 -1.93 -16.10 10.38
CA SER A 278 -0.83 -15.15 10.49
C SER A 278 -0.41 -14.68 9.11
N GLU A 279 0.27 -13.53 9.06
CA GLU A 279 0.91 -13.01 7.86
C GLU A 279 2.35 -12.62 8.17
N HIS A 280 3.14 -12.45 7.11
CA HIS A 280 4.36 -11.67 7.16
C HIS A 280 4.07 -10.17 6.96
N LEU A 281 4.94 -9.30 7.50
CA LEU A 281 4.86 -7.84 7.29
C LEU A 281 4.78 -7.49 5.80
N MET A 282 5.66 -8.12 5.02
CA MET A 282 5.83 -7.93 3.58
C MET A 282 4.77 -8.60 2.68
N ASP A 283 3.89 -9.44 3.24
CA ASP A 283 2.88 -10.14 2.43
C ASP A 283 1.99 -9.13 1.67
N GLY A 284 1.94 -9.26 0.34
CA GLY A 284 1.15 -8.38 -0.54
C GLY A 284 1.82 -7.04 -0.86
N LEU A 285 3.12 -6.89 -0.57
CA LEU A 285 3.92 -5.74 -0.98
C LEU A 285 4.49 -5.96 -2.39
N TYR A 286 4.59 -4.87 -3.16
CA TYR A 286 5.27 -4.84 -4.44
C TYR A 286 6.45 -3.87 -4.42
N VAL A 287 7.52 -4.22 -5.11
CA VAL A 287 8.62 -3.31 -5.49
C VAL A 287 8.66 -3.27 -7.01
N LEU A 288 8.38 -2.12 -7.62
CA LEU A 288 8.24 -1.98 -9.07
C LEU A 288 9.32 -1.03 -9.60
N HIS A 289 10.26 -1.54 -10.39
CA HIS A 289 11.41 -0.78 -10.88
C HIS A 289 11.10 0.03 -12.14
N ASN A 290 11.69 1.22 -12.24
CA ASN A 290 11.66 2.02 -13.46
C ASN A 290 12.91 1.72 -14.33
N PRO A 291 12.77 1.09 -15.51
CA PRO A 291 13.90 0.80 -16.37
C PRO A 291 14.52 2.06 -16.99
N PHE A 292 13.83 3.20 -16.96
CA PHE A 292 14.30 4.48 -17.49
C PHE A 292 14.83 5.43 -16.39
N ALA A 293 15.03 4.93 -15.17
CA ALA A 293 15.53 5.75 -14.06
C ALA A 293 16.93 6.30 -14.32
N ARG A 294 17.12 7.61 -14.06
CA ARG A 294 18.43 8.27 -14.13
C ARG A 294 19.40 7.73 -13.08
N HIS A 295 18.88 7.47 -11.88
CA HIS A 295 19.62 6.84 -10.79
C HIS A 295 18.87 5.55 -10.43
N PRO A 296 19.11 4.43 -11.13
CA PRO A 296 18.35 3.21 -10.94
C PRO A 296 18.55 2.64 -9.54
N LEU A 297 17.49 2.10 -8.96
CA LEU A 297 17.59 1.30 -7.75
C LEU A 297 18.06 -0.11 -8.17
N PRO A 298 19.15 -0.66 -7.61
CA PRO A 298 19.60 -2.00 -7.97
C PRO A 298 18.52 -3.04 -7.66
N SER A 299 18.21 -3.91 -8.63
CA SER A 299 17.34 -5.04 -8.37
C SER A 299 17.95 -5.96 -7.31
N GLY A 300 17.12 -6.50 -6.44
CA GLY A 300 17.55 -7.29 -5.28
C GLY A 300 17.73 -6.46 -4.01
N LEU A 301 17.98 -5.13 -4.09
CA LEU A 301 18.21 -4.29 -2.91
C LEU A 301 17.00 -4.26 -1.96
N LEU A 302 15.79 -4.24 -2.51
CA LEU A 302 14.54 -4.31 -1.75
C LEU A 302 13.84 -5.68 -1.93
N SER A 303 14.58 -6.74 -2.26
CA SER A 303 14.01 -8.08 -2.37
C SER A 303 13.67 -8.66 -1.00
N HIS A 304 12.63 -9.49 -0.94
CA HIS A 304 12.30 -10.27 0.24
C HIS A 304 11.50 -11.51 -0.17
N PRO A 305 11.64 -12.69 0.48
CA PRO A 305 10.89 -13.91 0.13
C PRO A 305 9.35 -13.83 0.23
N ARG A 306 8.80 -12.69 0.68
CA ARG A 306 7.38 -12.50 0.98
C ARG A 306 6.72 -11.37 0.19
N LEU A 307 7.45 -10.71 -0.70
CA LEU A 307 6.94 -9.64 -1.57
C LEU A 307 7.08 -10.02 -3.05
N CYS A 308 6.49 -9.20 -3.92
CA CYS A 308 6.65 -9.30 -5.36
C CYS A 308 7.60 -8.19 -5.86
N GLU A 309 8.75 -8.55 -6.42
CA GLU A 309 9.65 -7.61 -7.10
C GLU A 309 9.42 -7.68 -8.61
N VAL A 310 9.19 -6.54 -9.24
CA VAL A 310 8.85 -6.39 -10.65
C VAL A 310 9.96 -5.62 -11.35
N ASN A 311 10.59 -6.28 -12.32
CA ASN A 311 11.57 -5.70 -13.23
C ASN A 311 11.02 -5.70 -14.66
N VAL A 312 11.67 -4.95 -15.55
CA VAL A 312 11.36 -4.91 -16.98
C VAL A 312 12.54 -5.50 -17.76
N ALA A 313 12.26 -6.52 -18.57
CA ALA A 313 13.23 -7.13 -19.48
C ALA A 313 13.58 -6.19 -20.64
N ALA A 314 14.64 -6.51 -21.38
CA ALA A 314 15.12 -5.68 -22.50
C ALA A 314 14.09 -5.55 -23.65
N ASP A 315 13.18 -6.51 -23.78
CA ASP A 315 12.08 -6.50 -24.76
C ASP A 315 10.78 -5.88 -24.21
N GLY A 316 10.80 -5.39 -22.96
CA GLY A 316 9.65 -4.79 -22.29
C GLY A 316 8.78 -5.78 -21.49
N GLU A 317 9.11 -7.08 -21.46
CA GLU A 317 8.37 -8.04 -20.65
C GLU A 317 8.54 -7.77 -19.15
N LEU A 318 7.45 -7.87 -18.36
CA LEU A 318 7.53 -7.76 -16.92
C LEU A 318 8.03 -9.07 -16.30
N ILE A 319 9.16 -9.00 -15.61
CA ILE A 319 9.71 -10.11 -14.82
C ILE A 319 9.24 -9.92 -13.38
N MET A 320 8.29 -10.76 -12.93
CA MET A 320 7.77 -10.76 -11.57
C MET A 320 8.40 -11.89 -10.75
N THR A 321 9.15 -11.54 -9.71
CA THR A 321 9.70 -12.49 -8.74
C THR A 321 8.91 -12.40 -7.45
N ALA A 322 8.14 -13.44 -7.13
CA ALA A 322 7.25 -13.48 -5.98
C ALA A 322 7.20 -14.90 -5.39
N PRO A 323 6.83 -15.09 -4.11
CA PRO A 323 6.54 -16.42 -3.58
C PRO A 323 5.31 -17.05 -4.26
N ASP A 324 5.30 -18.38 -4.34
CA ASP A 324 4.15 -19.13 -4.89
C ASP A 324 2.83 -18.80 -4.17
N ASP A 325 2.91 -18.52 -2.87
CA ASP A 325 1.80 -18.11 -2.02
C ASP A 325 1.75 -16.57 -1.80
N PHE A 326 2.11 -15.78 -2.81
CA PHE A 326 2.00 -14.32 -2.74
C PHE A 326 0.57 -13.89 -2.41
N LEU A 327 0.40 -13.06 -1.38
CA LEU A 327 -0.91 -12.63 -0.91
C LEU A 327 -1.50 -11.58 -1.87
N LEU A 328 -2.41 -11.99 -2.76
CA LEU A 328 -3.06 -11.09 -3.73
C LEU A 328 -4.12 -10.21 -3.04
N LEU A 329 -4.90 -10.82 -2.16
CA LEU A 329 -6.01 -10.14 -1.49
C LEU A 329 -6.26 -10.76 -0.12
N ARG A 330 -6.70 -9.91 0.82
CA ARG A 330 -7.25 -10.32 2.10
C ARG A 330 -8.57 -9.61 2.36
N MET A 331 -9.55 -10.39 2.81
CA MET A 331 -10.81 -9.92 3.37
C MET A 331 -10.91 -10.38 4.82
N ILE A 332 -11.43 -9.49 5.69
CA ILE A 332 -11.60 -9.79 7.11
C ILE A 332 -13.05 -9.54 7.49
N LYS A 333 -13.66 -10.53 8.14
CA LYS A 333 -14.97 -10.38 8.79
C LYS A 333 -14.79 -10.44 10.30
N THR A 334 -15.22 -9.41 11.00
CA THR A 334 -15.24 -9.38 12.47
C THR A 334 -16.66 -9.65 12.94
N MET A 335 -16.81 -10.58 13.87
CA MET A 335 -18.06 -10.80 14.58
C MET A 335 -18.05 -9.96 15.85
N LYS A 336 -19.07 -9.15 16.04
CA LYS A 336 -19.32 -8.48 17.33
C LYS A 336 -20.36 -9.30 18.07
N VAL A 337 -20.03 -9.75 19.27
CA VAL A 337 -21.02 -10.29 20.19
C VAL A 337 -21.77 -9.09 20.76
N THR A 338 -23.02 -8.93 20.37
CA THR A 338 -23.93 -7.98 21.02
C THR A 338 -24.77 -8.77 22.00
N ASP A 339 -24.77 -8.37 23.27
CA ASP A 339 -25.71 -8.92 24.24
C ASP A 339 -27.12 -8.72 23.68
N VAL A 340 -27.85 -9.83 23.51
CA VAL A 340 -29.28 -9.77 23.23
C VAL A 340 -29.91 -9.24 24.52
N PRO A 341 -30.67 -8.12 24.49
CA PRO A 341 -31.38 -7.68 25.68
C PRO A 341 -32.23 -8.84 26.18
N GLU A 342 -32.08 -9.21 27.45
CA GLU A 342 -33.03 -10.13 28.10
C GLU A 342 -34.43 -9.59 27.84
N GLN A 343 -35.25 -10.37 27.14
CA GLN A 343 -36.68 -10.09 27.03
C GLN A 343 -37.25 -10.35 28.43
N GLU A 344 -37.48 -9.29 29.21
CA GLU A 344 -38.30 -9.33 30.42
C GLU A 344 -39.74 -9.75 30.13
#